data_AF-A0A195CPI2-F1
#
_entry.id   AF-A0A195CPI2-F1
#
_cell.length_a   1.000
_cell.length_b   1.000
_cell.length_c   1.000
_cell.angle_alpha   90.00
_cell.angle_beta   90.00
_cell.angle_gamma   90.00
#
_symmetry.space_group_name_H-M   'P 1'
#
loop_
_entity.id
_entity.type
_entity.pdbx_description
1 polymer ?
#
loop_
_entity_poly.entity_id
_entity_poly.type
_entity_poly.pdbx_seq_one_letter_code
_entity_poly.pdbx_strand_id
1 'polypeptide(L)'
;MKRRSRELTYIHPPNPPLMIKDPRLLAAPWTYGATTTATTASPAAAAAVASPRAVSSTLLRRIAPWGNQTDLDFATGVNLIYYKCNSEIPATIAYPITVPQTLLNVLDTNKRVIFYIYGYLQYPEDSNVQLMMEALCYERTDNIVLLDWSKYSNGSYASVFRDAEKVGSLFARSLQLLVESGLDVSKIYIIGHSLGAHIAGYAGKCNAFKIPRITGLDPANPLFYLPGCYLTSKDAEWLDVIHTDKGGYGTPTSMGTADYYVNGGTRPQPGCQFLGVPLSNDGNN
;
A
#
# COMPACT_ATOMS: atom_id res chain seq x y z
N MET A 1 -8.12 -26.08 -30.88
CA MET A 1 -7.35 -26.40 -29.65
C MET A 1 -8.12 -25.91 -28.43
N LYS A 2 -8.78 -26.82 -27.70
CA LYS A 2 -9.50 -26.54 -26.45
C LYS A 2 -8.48 -26.38 -25.31
N ARG A 3 -8.45 -25.21 -24.64
CA ARG A 3 -7.68 -25.01 -23.40
C ARG A 3 -8.50 -25.54 -22.22
N ARG A 4 -7.92 -26.48 -21.46
CA ARG A 4 -8.52 -27.07 -20.25
C ARG A 4 -8.46 -26.05 -19.11
N SER A 5 -9.62 -25.66 -18.58
CA SER A 5 -9.75 -25.24 -17.19
C SER A 5 -9.59 -26.49 -16.30
N ARG A 6 -8.86 -26.37 -15.19
CA ARG A 6 -8.88 -27.41 -14.15
C ARG A 6 -9.80 -26.89 -13.04
N GLU A 7 -11.00 -27.44 -12.98
CA GLU A 7 -11.84 -27.40 -11.78
C GLU A 7 -11.31 -28.41 -10.78
N LEU A 8 -11.08 -27.98 -9.54
CA LEU A 8 -10.85 -28.87 -8.40
C LEU A 8 -12.19 -29.00 -7.67
N THR A 9 -12.83 -30.15 -7.84
CA THR A 9 -14.04 -30.54 -7.10
C THR A 9 -13.62 -30.96 -5.69
N TYR A 10 -14.06 -30.23 -4.67
CA TYR A 10 -13.81 -30.58 -3.26
C TYR A 10 -15.02 -31.35 -2.70
N ILE A 11 -14.77 -32.55 -2.17
CA ILE A 11 -15.74 -33.41 -1.52
C ILE A 11 -15.62 -33.20 0.00
N HIS A 12 -16.71 -32.84 0.68
CA HIS A 12 -16.76 -32.64 2.13
C HIS A 12 -16.55 -33.93 2.92
N PRO A 13 -15.75 -33.91 4.00
CA PRO A 13 -15.98 -34.70 5.19
C PRO A 13 -16.52 -33.83 6.35
N PRO A 14 -17.20 -34.43 7.34
CA PRO A 14 -17.96 -33.72 8.38
C PRO A 14 -17.04 -33.09 9.44
N ASN A 15 -17.47 -31.94 9.97
CA ASN A 15 -16.80 -31.15 11.01
C ASN A 15 -16.41 -31.97 12.25
N PRO A 16 -15.19 -31.75 12.78
CA PRO A 16 -14.93 -31.71 14.21
C PRO A 16 -14.48 -30.31 14.66
N PRO A 17 -14.65 -29.97 15.95
CA PRO A 17 -14.46 -28.61 16.46
C PRO A 17 -13.00 -28.35 16.81
N LEU A 18 -12.43 -27.19 16.49
CA LEU A 18 -11.19 -26.69 17.14
C LEU A 18 -11.10 -25.16 16.95
N MET A 19 -10.99 -24.35 18.01
CA MET A 19 -9.83 -24.19 18.92
C MET A 19 -8.57 -23.70 18.19
N ILE A 20 -8.18 -22.49 18.57
CA ILE A 20 -6.93 -21.77 18.28
C ILE A 20 -5.72 -22.73 18.33
N LYS A 21 -4.87 -22.73 17.29
CA LYS A 21 -3.47 -23.18 17.37
C LYS A 21 -2.60 -22.62 16.23
N ASP A 22 -1.66 -21.77 16.65
CA ASP A 22 -0.29 -21.54 16.14
C ASP A 22 -0.07 -20.89 14.74
N PRO A 23 0.34 -19.60 14.67
CA PRO A 23 0.72 -18.91 13.43
C PRO A 23 2.07 -19.33 12.81
N ARG A 24 2.83 -20.26 13.42
CA ARG A 24 4.20 -20.59 12.99
C ARG A 24 4.32 -21.49 11.75
N LEU A 25 3.22 -21.81 11.07
CA LEU A 25 3.22 -22.74 9.92
C LEU A 25 3.40 -22.08 8.53
N LEU A 26 3.75 -20.80 8.45
CA LEU A 26 3.99 -20.10 7.18
C LEU A 26 5.45 -19.85 6.81
N ALA A 27 6.42 -20.38 7.57
CA ALA A 27 7.84 -20.25 7.24
C ALA A 27 8.44 -21.56 6.73
N ALA A 28 8.44 -21.77 5.40
CA ALA A 28 9.26 -22.78 4.75
C ALA A 28 10.28 -22.09 3.81
N PRO A 29 11.60 -22.26 4.03
CA PRO A 29 12.60 -21.69 3.14
C PRO A 29 12.82 -22.59 1.91
N TRP A 30 12.88 -21.96 0.73
CA TRP A 30 13.29 -22.59 -0.51
C TRP A 30 14.81 -22.84 -0.47
N THR A 31 15.24 -24.10 -0.55
CA THR A 31 16.65 -24.46 -0.75
C THR A 31 16.83 -24.97 -2.18
N TYR A 32 17.69 -24.31 -2.95
CA TYR A 32 18.24 -24.85 -4.19
C TYR A 32 19.67 -25.29 -3.92
N GLY A 33 19.94 -26.58 -4.11
CA GLY A 33 21.29 -27.15 -4.07
C GLY A 33 22.05 -26.85 -5.35
N ALA A 34 23.31 -26.41 -5.22
CA ALA A 34 24.29 -26.48 -6.28
C ALA A 34 25.68 -26.74 -5.67
N THR A 35 26.30 -27.81 -6.18
CA THR A 35 27.58 -28.39 -5.78
C THR A 35 28.76 -27.50 -6.14
N THR A 36 29.77 -27.47 -5.28
CA THR A 36 31.05 -26.78 -5.41
C THR A 36 32.01 -27.46 -6.39
N THR A 37 32.68 -26.65 -7.22
CA THR A 37 34.09 -26.88 -7.61
C THR A 37 34.79 -25.53 -7.69
N ALA A 38 35.87 -25.40 -6.92
CA ALA A 38 36.69 -24.20 -6.83
C ALA A 38 37.81 -24.20 -7.88
N THR A 39 38.02 -23.04 -8.52
CA THR A 39 39.29 -22.71 -9.16
C THR A 39 39.60 -21.22 -8.92
N THR A 40 40.82 -20.97 -8.48
CA THR A 40 41.39 -19.70 -8.00
C THR A 40 41.68 -18.69 -9.13
N ALA A 41 41.35 -17.41 -8.92
CA ALA A 41 42.01 -16.26 -9.57
C ALA A 41 41.91 -14.98 -8.71
N SER A 42 43.00 -14.20 -8.72
CA SER A 42 43.34 -13.03 -7.88
C SER A 42 42.52 -11.74 -8.16
N PRO A 43 42.57 -10.70 -7.30
CA PRO A 43 41.56 -9.63 -7.24
C PRO A 43 41.96 -8.35 -7.99
N ALA A 44 41.04 -7.80 -8.80
CA ALA A 44 41.04 -6.38 -9.18
C ALA A 44 39.72 -6.02 -9.89
N ALA A 45 38.74 -5.47 -9.15
CA ALA A 45 37.76 -4.52 -9.67
C ALA A 45 36.92 -3.99 -8.50
N ALA A 46 37.24 -2.79 -8.03
CA ALA A 46 36.35 -2.03 -7.17
C ALA A 46 35.04 -1.75 -7.92
N ALA A 47 33.93 -2.27 -7.42
CA ALA A 47 32.60 -1.94 -7.93
C ALA A 47 32.32 -0.47 -7.63
N ALA A 48 32.25 0.34 -8.68
CA ALA A 48 31.82 1.73 -8.61
C ALA A 48 30.36 1.78 -8.12
N VAL A 49 30.15 2.43 -6.98
CA VAL A 49 28.82 2.83 -6.51
C VAL A 49 28.21 3.75 -7.56
N ALA A 50 27.13 3.31 -8.19
CA ALA A 50 26.43 4.11 -9.19
C ALA A 50 25.89 5.38 -8.52
N SER A 51 26.35 6.54 -9.01
CA SER A 51 25.83 7.85 -8.64
C SER A 51 24.33 7.95 -8.93
N PRO A 52 23.51 8.63 -8.11
CA PRO A 52 22.10 8.81 -8.38
C PRO A 52 21.92 9.49 -9.75
N ARG A 53 21.24 8.81 -10.67
CA ARG A 53 20.90 9.40 -11.98
C ARG A 53 20.07 10.67 -11.76
N ALA A 54 20.50 11.77 -12.37
CA ALA A 54 19.73 13.01 -12.38
C ALA A 54 18.30 12.77 -12.90
N VAL A 55 17.32 13.27 -12.16
CA VAL A 55 15.89 13.13 -12.47
C VAL A 55 15.55 13.90 -13.74
N SER A 56 14.83 13.25 -14.67
CA SER A 56 14.40 13.89 -15.94
C SER A 56 13.46 15.08 -15.70
N SER A 57 13.66 16.17 -16.46
CA SER A 57 12.87 17.41 -16.38
C SER A 57 11.38 17.22 -16.67
N THR A 58 11.00 16.18 -17.41
CA THR A 58 9.60 15.80 -17.67
C THR A 58 8.93 15.22 -16.42
N LEU A 59 9.70 14.57 -15.55
CA LEU A 59 9.21 13.95 -14.33
C LEU A 59 9.12 14.98 -13.19
N LEU A 60 10.06 15.93 -13.16
CA LEU A 60 9.98 17.13 -12.32
C LEU A 60 8.74 18.01 -12.65
N ARG A 61 8.23 17.99 -13.88
CA ARG A 61 6.96 18.69 -14.24
C ARG A 61 5.70 18.04 -13.67
N ARG A 62 5.75 16.74 -13.31
CA ARG A 62 4.60 16.02 -12.71
C ARG A 62 4.53 16.15 -11.19
N ILE A 63 5.65 16.53 -10.59
CA ILE A 63 5.76 16.87 -9.17
C ILE A 63 5.73 18.40 -9.12
N ALA A 64 4.54 19.00 -9.15
CA ALA A 64 4.45 20.45 -8.99
C ALA A 64 5.16 20.83 -7.68
N PRO A 65 6.12 21.78 -7.67
CA PRO A 65 6.56 22.37 -6.41
C PRO A 65 5.32 22.94 -5.72
N TRP A 66 5.26 22.86 -4.39
CA TRP A 66 4.21 23.49 -3.57
C TRP A 66 3.98 24.92 -4.08
N GLY A 67 2.97 25.11 -4.93
CA GLY A 67 3.04 26.16 -5.94
C GLY A 67 2.19 27.37 -5.61
N ASN A 68 1.15 27.17 -4.81
CA ASN A 68 0.27 28.22 -4.32
C ASN A 68 -0.16 27.93 -2.87
N GLN A 69 -0.71 28.95 -2.20
CA GLN A 69 -1.17 28.85 -0.80
C GLN A 69 -2.21 27.74 -0.61
N THR A 70 -3.07 27.52 -1.60
CA THR A 70 -4.12 26.49 -1.56
C THR A 70 -3.53 25.07 -1.47
N ASP A 71 -2.43 24.79 -2.16
CA ASP A 71 -1.74 23.49 -2.11
C ASP A 71 -1.12 23.25 -0.73
N LEU A 72 -0.58 24.30 -0.11
CA LEU A 72 -0.04 24.25 1.25
C LEU A 72 -1.14 24.03 2.28
N ASP A 73 -2.25 24.76 2.16
CA ASP A 73 -3.42 24.62 3.05
C ASP A 73 -4.03 23.23 2.95
N PHE A 74 -4.06 22.64 1.75
CA PHE A 74 -4.47 21.25 1.54
C PHE A 74 -3.49 20.27 2.22
N ALA A 75 -2.19 20.52 2.11
CA ALA A 75 -1.17 19.65 2.70
C ALA A 75 -1.21 19.57 4.23
N THR A 76 -1.67 20.63 4.91
CA THR A 76 -1.82 20.65 6.38
C THR A 76 -2.74 19.55 6.92
N GLY A 77 -3.63 19.03 6.07
CA GLY A 77 -4.56 17.97 6.42
C GLY A 77 -4.01 16.56 6.31
N VAL A 78 -2.74 16.39 5.96
CA VAL A 78 -2.17 15.07 5.66
C VAL A 78 -0.87 14.88 6.45
N ASN A 79 -0.80 13.75 7.17
CA ASN A 79 0.32 13.43 8.04
C ASN A 79 0.83 12.01 7.79
N LEU A 80 2.10 11.79 8.08
CA LEU A 80 2.70 10.48 8.25
C LEU A 80 2.74 10.18 9.75
N ILE A 81 2.00 9.18 10.20
CA ILE A 81 1.95 8.77 11.60
C ILE A 81 2.83 7.53 11.79
N TYR A 82 3.96 7.69 12.46
CA TYR A 82 4.82 6.57 12.84
C TYR A 82 4.24 5.83 14.04
N TYR A 83 4.17 4.50 13.97
CA TYR A 83 3.70 3.63 15.05
C TYR A 83 4.90 2.99 15.76
N LYS A 84 5.02 3.23 17.07
CA LYS A 84 6.00 2.56 17.93
C LYS A 84 5.46 1.17 18.31
N CYS A 85 5.83 0.15 17.55
CA CYS A 85 5.39 -1.24 17.76
C CYS A 85 5.96 -1.93 19.03
N ASN A 86 6.52 -1.17 19.98
CA ASN A 86 7.26 -1.74 21.11
C ASN A 86 6.41 -2.01 22.38
N SER A 87 5.17 -1.51 22.42
CA SER A 87 4.30 -1.52 23.61
C SER A 87 2.98 -2.25 23.34
N GLU A 88 2.26 -2.67 24.40
CA GLU A 88 0.89 -3.21 24.30
C GLU A 88 -0.09 -2.20 23.69
N ILE A 89 0.15 -0.90 23.91
CA ILE A 89 -0.55 0.20 23.24
C ILE A 89 0.49 0.94 22.38
N PRO A 90 0.38 0.91 21.03
CA PRO A 90 1.31 1.62 20.16
C PRO A 90 1.27 3.12 20.46
N ALA A 91 2.41 3.70 20.83
CA ALA A 91 2.56 5.14 20.87
C ALA A 91 2.81 5.66 19.45
N THR A 92 2.22 6.80 19.08
CA THR A 92 2.35 7.36 17.73
C THR A 92 3.10 8.69 17.72
N ILE A 93 3.73 9.02 16.59
CA ILE A 93 4.31 10.34 16.33
C ILE A 93 3.84 10.78 14.94
N ALA A 94 3.23 11.97 14.85
CA ALA A 94 2.80 12.54 13.58
C ALA A 94 3.87 13.45 12.97
N TYR A 95 4.05 13.33 11.66
CA TYR A 95 4.97 14.14 10.86
C TYR A 95 4.18 14.78 9.71
N PRO A 96 4.24 16.11 9.53
CA PRO A 96 3.59 16.77 8.40
C PRO A 96 4.11 16.22 7.07
N ILE A 97 3.21 15.94 6.11
CA ILE A 97 3.61 15.37 4.81
C ILE A 97 4.58 16.27 4.02
N THR A 98 4.54 17.58 4.31
CA THR A 98 5.37 18.62 3.69
C THR A 98 6.81 18.64 4.19
N VAL A 99 7.05 18.17 5.42
CA VAL A 99 8.38 18.16 6.07
C VAL A 99 8.62 16.80 6.73
N PRO A 100 8.73 15.72 5.93
CA PRO A 100 8.80 14.35 6.45
C PRO A 100 10.18 13.96 6.97
N GLN A 101 11.24 14.75 6.74
CA GLN A 101 12.63 14.35 6.97
C GLN A 101 12.92 13.94 8.42
N THR A 102 12.24 14.54 9.40
CA THR A 102 12.40 14.20 10.81
C THR A 102 11.86 12.81 11.17
N LEU A 103 11.05 12.19 10.30
CA LEU A 103 10.65 10.78 10.40
C LEU A 103 11.88 9.87 10.38
N LEU A 104 12.92 10.20 9.61
CA LEU A 104 14.12 9.37 9.49
C LEU A 104 14.85 9.17 10.81
N ASN A 105 14.68 10.09 11.77
CA ASN A 105 15.31 10.02 13.09
C ASN A 105 14.73 8.90 13.98
N VAL A 106 13.55 8.37 13.64
CA VAL A 106 12.87 7.32 14.43
C VAL A 106 12.80 5.98 13.71
N LEU A 107 13.21 5.92 12.43
CA LEU A 107 13.24 4.68 11.67
C LEU A 107 14.47 3.85 12.03
N ASP A 108 14.28 2.55 12.22
CA ASP A 108 15.38 1.59 12.24
C ASP A 108 15.88 1.38 10.81
N THR A 109 17.11 1.77 10.53
CA THR A 109 17.70 1.71 9.18
C THR A 109 17.91 0.29 8.68
N ASN A 110 17.87 -0.74 9.54
CA ASN A 110 17.97 -2.14 9.12
C ASN A 110 16.63 -2.71 8.68
N LYS A 111 15.52 -2.02 8.99
CA LYS A 111 14.17 -2.48 8.69
C LYS A 111 13.62 -1.81 7.45
N ARG A 112 12.76 -2.52 6.74
CA ARG A 112 11.92 -1.95 5.69
C ARG A 112 10.90 -0.99 6.32
N VAL A 113 10.39 -0.04 5.55
CA VAL A 113 9.34 0.90 5.95
C VAL A 113 8.06 0.55 5.20
N ILE A 114 7.01 0.23 5.95
CA ILE A 114 5.68 -0.03 5.43
C ILE A 114 4.83 1.22 5.64
N PHE A 115 4.37 1.80 4.52
CA PHE A 115 3.37 2.84 4.52
C PHE A 115 1.99 2.22 4.29
N TYR A 116 1.10 2.29 5.29
CA TYR A 116 -0.29 1.87 5.15
C TYR A 116 -1.19 3.08 4.84
N ILE A 117 -2.09 2.91 3.88
CA ILE A 117 -3.04 3.94 3.43
C ILE A 117 -4.45 3.35 3.47
N TYR A 118 -5.30 3.87 4.35
CA TYR A 118 -6.72 3.51 4.40
C TYR A 118 -7.54 4.21 3.31
N GLY A 119 -8.80 3.83 3.18
CA GLY A 119 -9.70 4.22 2.10
C GLY A 119 -10.79 5.24 2.46
N TYR A 120 -11.85 5.23 1.65
CA TYR A 120 -13.02 6.11 1.75
C TYR A 120 -13.78 5.90 3.07
N LEU A 121 -14.21 7.00 3.71
CA LEU A 121 -14.92 7.02 4.99
C LEU A 121 -14.16 6.34 6.14
N GLN A 122 -12.83 6.41 6.13
CA GLN A 122 -12.00 5.85 7.18
C GLN A 122 -11.14 6.93 7.88
N TYR A 123 -10.85 6.66 9.14
CA TYR A 123 -10.05 7.47 10.05
C TYR A 123 -9.00 6.59 10.76
N PRO A 124 -7.89 7.17 11.28
CA PRO A 124 -6.88 6.39 11.99
C PRO A 124 -7.46 5.51 13.09
N GLU A 125 -8.39 6.05 13.88
CA GLU A 125 -9.05 5.47 15.04
C GLU A 125 -10.10 4.39 14.72
N ASP A 126 -10.46 4.21 13.46
CA ASP A 126 -11.41 3.16 13.08
C ASP A 126 -10.83 1.78 13.37
N SER A 127 -11.68 0.89 13.91
CA SER A 127 -11.28 -0.46 14.31
C SER A 127 -10.56 -1.25 13.22
N ASN A 128 -10.98 -1.13 11.95
CA ASN A 128 -10.33 -1.83 10.84
C ASN A 128 -8.96 -1.23 10.46
N VAL A 129 -8.76 0.07 10.66
CA VAL A 129 -7.44 0.71 10.51
C VAL A 129 -6.54 0.27 11.66
N GLN A 130 -7.01 0.34 12.90
CA GLN A 130 -6.25 -0.10 14.08
C GLN A 130 -5.85 -1.57 14.00
N LEU A 131 -6.76 -2.48 13.63
CA LEU A 131 -6.46 -3.89 13.43
C LEU A 131 -5.35 -4.13 12.39
N MET A 132 -5.34 -3.35 11.30
CA MET A 132 -4.26 -3.44 10.32
C MET A 132 -2.93 -2.96 10.91
N MET A 133 -2.93 -1.83 11.62
CA MET A 133 -1.72 -1.30 12.24
C MET A 133 -1.15 -2.24 13.31
N GLU A 134 -2.02 -2.86 14.11
CA GLU A 134 -1.66 -3.90 15.07
C GLU A 134 -1.04 -5.12 14.39
N ALA A 135 -1.67 -5.61 13.31
CA ALA A 135 -1.16 -6.75 12.54
C ALA A 135 0.21 -6.47 11.94
N LEU A 136 0.41 -5.27 11.37
CA LEU A 136 1.70 -4.84 10.83
C LEU A 136 2.77 -4.68 11.93
N CYS A 137 2.38 -4.27 13.13
CA CYS A 137 3.28 -4.15 14.27
C CYS A 137 3.60 -5.48 14.96
N TYR A 138 2.84 -6.54 14.71
CA TYR A 138 2.86 -7.78 15.51
C TYR A 138 4.25 -8.41 15.61
N GLU A 139 4.94 -8.61 14.48
CA GLU A 139 6.28 -9.22 14.47
C GLU A 139 7.42 -8.22 14.71
N ARG A 140 7.13 -6.91 14.74
CA ARG A 140 8.11 -5.82 14.94
C ARG A 140 9.29 -5.86 13.94
N THR A 141 9.07 -6.43 12.76
CA THR A 141 10.07 -6.63 11.70
C THR A 141 10.30 -5.40 10.84
N ASP A 142 9.34 -4.49 10.79
CA ASP A 142 9.31 -3.35 9.89
C ASP A 142 9.07 -2.04 10.67
N ASN A 143 9.46 -0.92 10.08
CA ASN A 143 9.01 0.40 10.49
C ASN A 143 7.60 0.61 9.94
N ILE A 144 6.64 0.96 10.79
CA ILE A 144 5.23 1.07 10.40
C ILE A 144 4.80 2.54 10.42
N VAL A 145 4.29 3.01 9.28
CA VAL A 145 3.85 4.39 9.08
C VAL A 145 2.45 4.39 8.46
N LEU A 146 1.51 5.08 9.08
CA LEU A 146 0.19 5.32 8.53
C LEU A 146 0.17 6.65 7.77
N LEU A 147 -0.36 6.67 6.55
CA LEU A 147 -0.71 7.91 5.85
C LEU A 147 -2.09 8.36 6.30
N ASP A 148 -2.14 9.33 7.22
CA ASP A 148 -3.37 9.95 7.68
C ASP A 148 -3.78 11.06 6.70
N TRP A 149 -4.91 10.83 6.03
CA TRP A 149 -5.57 11.76 5.11
C TRP A 149 -7.05 11.95 5.50
N SER A 150 -7.40 11.74 6.78
CA SER A 150 -8.76 11.72 7.32
C SER A 150 -9.56 12.99 7.02
N LYS A 151 -8.89 14.15 6.96
CA LYS A 151 -9.51 15.43 6.58
C LYS A 151 -10.21 15.40 5.22
N TYR A 152 -9.80 14.49 4.33
CA TYR A 152 -10.25 14.40 2.94
C TYR A 152 -10.87 13.06 2.58
N SER A 153 -10.95 12.10 3.52
CA SER A 153 -11.47 10.76 3.26
C SER A 153 -13.01 10.68 3.29
N ASN A 154 -13.69 11.76 3.68
CA ASN A 154 -15.14 11.84 3.80
C ASN A 154 -15.73 12.97 2.94
N GLY A 155 -16.91 12.73 2.37
CA GLY A 155 -17.62 13.61 1.45
C GLY A 155 -18.24 12.81 0.32
N SER A 156 -18.69 13.48 -0.75
CA SER A 156 -19.13 12.75 -1.95
C SER A 156 -17.98 11.94 -2.55
N TYR A 157 -18.25 10.71 -3.02
CA TYR A 157 -17.22 9.84 -3.59
C TYR A 157 -16.41 10.54 -4.70
N ALA A 158 -17.07 11.32 -5.55
CA ALA A 158 -16.39 12.06 -6.62
C ALA A 158 -15.44 13.15 -6.12
N SER A 159 -15.75 13.80 -4.99
CA SER A 159 -14.83 14.74 -4.36
C SER A 159 -13.65 14.01 -3.74
N VAL A 160 -13.95 12.98 -2.94
CA VAL A 160 -12.91 12.23 -2.22
C VAL A 160 -11.96 11.53 -3.18
N PHE A 161 -12.44 11.02 -4.32
CA PHE A 161 -11.59 10.47 -5.36
C PHE A 161 -10.60 11.50 -5.93
N ARG A 162 -11.05 12.73 -6.21
CA ARG A 162 -10.16 13.82 -6.67
C ARG A 162 -9.18 14.26 -5.58
N ASP A 163 -9.62 14.28 -4.32
CA ASP A 163 -8.74 14.63 -3.21
C ASP A 163 -7.71 13.52 -2.95
N ALA A 164 -8.06 12.25 -3.15
CA ALA A 164 -7.11 11.14 -3.11
C ALA A 164 -5.99 11.28 -4.17
N GLU A 165 -6.30 11.76 -5.38
CA GLU A 165 -5.26 12.07 -6.38
C GLU A 165 -4.30 13.16 -5.90
N LYS A 166 -4.83 14.22 -5.28
CA LYS A 166 -3.99 15.27 -4.67
C LYS A 166 -3.12 14.69 -3.56
N VAL A 167 -3.70 13.91 -2.64
CA VAL A 167 -2.98 13.20 -1.56
C VAL A 167 -1.87 12.31 -2.14
N GLY A 168 -2.14 11.59 -3.23
CA GLY A 168 -1.16 10.79 -3.95
C GLY A 168 0.03 11.63 -4.46
N SER A 169 -0.23 12.84 -4.95
CA SER A 169 0.83 13.78 -5.33
C SER A 169 1.63 14.27 -4.11
N LEU A 170 0.97 14.61 -3.00
CA LEU A 170 1.65 14.99 -1.75
C LEU A 170 2.56 13.86 -1.26
N PHE A 171 2.04 12.62 -1.28
CA PHE A 171 2.76 11.45 -0.82
C PHE A 171 3.93 11.12 -1.74
N ALA A 172 3.78 11.26 -3.05
CA ALA A 172 4.90 11.15 -3.99
C ALA A 172 6.02 12.13 -3.63
N ARG A 173 5.69 13.40 -3.41
CA ARG A 173 6.66 14.43 -3.01
C ARG A 173 7.30 14.12 -1.66
N SER A 174 6.52 13.64 -0.70
CA SER A 174 6.99 13.27 0.64
C SER A 174 8.01 12.13 0.58
N LEU A 175 7.73 11.08 -0.21
CA LEU A 175 8.67 9.98 -0.45
C LEU A 175 9.95 10.47 -1.13
N GLN A 176 9.86 11.36 -2.11
CA GLN A 176 11.02 11.97 -2.75
C GLN A 176 11.89 12.73 -1.73
N LEU A 177 11.30 13.53 -0.84
CA LEU A 177 12.02 14.23 0.22
C LEU A 177 12.71 13.28 1.20
N LEU A 178 12.04 12.18 1.57
CA LEU A 178 12.63 11.15 2.44
C LEU A 178 13.83 10.47 1.77
N VAL A 179 13.71 10.11 0.49
CA VAL A 179 14.79 9.48 -0.30
C VAL A 179 15.97 10.42 -0.50
N GLU A 180 15.71 11.68 -0.85
CA GLU A 180 16.74 12.73 -0.93
C GLU A 180 17.46 12.95 0.40
N SER A 181 16.78 12.67 1.51
CA SER A 181 17.33 12.80 2.87
C SER A 181 17.94 11.51 3.42
N GLY A 182 17.99 10.43 2.63
CA GLY A 182 18.70 9.19 2.97
C GLY A 182 17.83 7.94 3.18
N LEU A 183 16.51 7.99 2.92
CA LEU A 183 15.70 6.77 2.89
C LEU A 183 16.12 5.89 1.70
N ASP A 184 16.51 4.66 1.99
CA ASP A 184 16.82 3.66 0.97
C ASP A 184 15.54 3.23 0.24
N VAL A 185 15.50 3.47 -1.07
CA VAL A 185 14.35 3.13 -1.93
C VAL A 185 13.99 1.65 -1.83
N SER A 186 14.99 0.76 -1.72
CA SER A 186 14.77 -0.70 -1.65
C SER A 186 13.99 -1.13 -0.40
N LYS A 187 13.91 -0.26 0.61
CA LYS A 187 13.19 -0.45 1.86
C LYS A 187 11.78 0.11 1.84
N ILE A 188 11.28 0.63 0.73
CA ILE A 188 9.91 1.16 0.65
C ILE A 188 8.93 0.04 0.29
N TYR A 189 7.88 -0.11 1.09
CA TYR A 189 6.72 -0.94 0.79
C TYR A 189 5.45 -0.17 1.13
N ILE A 190 4.47 -0.18 0.22
CA ILE A 190 3.21 0.56 0.40
C ILE A 190 2.06 -0.42 0.34
N ILE A 191 1.15 -0.33 1.30
CA ILE A 191 -0.10 -1.10 1.34
C ILE A 191 -1.24 -0.09 1.31
N GLY A 192 -2.11 -0.19 0.30
CA GLY A 192 -3.26 0.70 0.17
C GLY A 192 -4.57 -0.08 0.12
N HIS A 193 -5.54 0.32 0.93
CA HIS A 193 -6.89 -0.24 0.93
C HIS A 193 -7.88 0.67 0.20
N SER A 194 -8.77 0.11 -0.63
CA SER A 194 -9.84 0.87 -1.29
C SER A 194 -9.26 2.06 -2.09
N LEU A 195 -9.65 3.31 -1.82
CA LEU A 195 -9.05 4.51 -2.43
C LEU A 195 -7.56 4.68 -2.09
N GLY A 196 -7.10 4.20 -0.93
CA GLY A 196 -5.70 4.20 -0.54
C GLY A 196 -4.81 3.42 -1.51
N ALA A 197 -5.35 2.40 -2.17
CA ALA A 197 -4.64 1.68 -3.24
C ALA A 197 -4.32 2.58 -4.44
N HIS A 198 -5.23 3.50 -4.77
CA HIS A 198 -5.02 4.47 -5.85
C HIS A 198 -4.09 5.60 -5.44
N ILE A 199 -4.12 6.04 -4.18
CA ILE A 199 -3.11 6.94 -3.60
C ILE A 199 -1.70 6.33 -3.74
N ALA A 200 -1.54 5.05 -3.37
CA ALA A 200 -0.28 4.32 -3.54
C ALA A 200 0.16 4.26 -5.01
N GLY A 201 -0.76 3.93 -5.91
CA GLY A 201 -0.50 3.89 -7.34
C GLY A 201 -0.09 5.24 -7.92
N TYR A 202 -0.72 6.33 -7.47
CA TYR A 202 -0.36 7.69 -7.86
C TYR A 202 1.07 8.03 -7.41
N ALA A 203 1.42 7.69 -6.17
CA ALA A 203 2.77 7.86 -5.65
C ALA A 203 3.81 7.08 -6.48
N GLY A 204 3.49 5.85 -6.89
CA GLY A 204 4.31 5.05 -7.78
C GLY A 204 4.54 5.69 -9.15
N LYS A 205 3.49 6.27 -9.77
CA LYS A 205 3.58 6.94 -11.07
C LYS A 205 4.35 8.26 -11.04
N CYS A 206 4.30 8.97 -9.92
CA CYS A 206 4.83 10.34 -9.80
C CYS A 206 6.20 10.43 -9.13
N ASN A 207 6.83 9.30 -8.77
CA ASN A 207 8.19 9.29 -8.25
C ASN A 207 9.25 9.08 -9.33
N ALA A 208 10.45 9.61 -9.10
CA ALA A 208 11.59 9.46 -10.00
C ALA A 208 12.25 8.09 -9.92
N PHE A 209 12.06 7.42 -8.79
CA PHE A 209 12.48 6.06 -8.53
C PHE A 209 11.27 5.13 -8.61
N LYS A 210 11.55 3.85 -8.84
CA LYS A 210 10.54 2.82 -8.84
C LYS A 210 10.27 2.35 -7.41
N ILE A 211 9.00 2.26 -7.02
CA ILE A 211 8.62 1.70 -5.72
C ILE A 211 8.81 0.18 -5.78
N PRO A 212 9.58 -0.45 -4.88
CA PRO A 212 9.84 -1.88 -4.96
C PRO A 212 8.57 -2.71 -4.87
N ARG A 213 7.69 -2.39 -3.91
CA ARG A 213 6.46 -3.14 -3.73
C ARG A 213 5.28 -2.25 -3.36
N ILE A 214 4.15 -2.53 -4.00
CA ILE A 214 2.83 -2.05 -3.58
C ILE A 214 1.93 -3.27 -3.39
N THR A 215 1.09 -3.25 -2.36
CA THR A 215 -0.04 -4.18 -2.22
C THR A 215 -1.35 -3.38 -2.24
N GLY A 216 -2.22 -3.72 -3.18
CA GLY A 216 -3.57 -3.16 -3.29
C GLY A 216 -4.58 -4.08 -2.60
N LEU A 217 -5.18 -3.62 -1.51
CA LEU A 217 -6.25 -4.32 -0.81
C LEU A 217 -7.59 -3.82 -1.33
N ASP A 218 -8.21 -4.61 -2.20
CA ASP A 218 -9.51 -4.38 -2.83
C ASP A 218 -9.67 -2.95 -3.40
N PRO A 219 -8.86 -2.57 -4.42
CA PRO A 219 -8.81 -1.21 -4.93
C PRO A 219 -10.17 -0.70 -5.42
N ALA A 220 -10.57 0.51 -5.00
CA ALA A 220 -11.94 1.00 -5.17
C ALA A 220 -12.25 1.46 -6.60
N ASN A 221 -13.25 0.83 -7.21
CA ASN A 221 -13.75 1.20 -8.52
C ASN A 221 -15.27 0.94 -8.59
N PRO A 222 -16.07 1.74 -7.86
CA PRO A 222 -17.52 1.55 -7.80
C PRO A 222 -18.14 1.79 -9.17
N LEU A 223 -19.39 1.37 -9.32
CA LEU A 223 -20.17 1.33 -10.58
C LEU A 223 -20.11 2.59 -11.47
N PHE A 224 -19.74 3.75 -10.93
CA PHE A 224 -19.46 4.97 -11.69
C PHE A 224 -17.95 5.19 -11.81
N TYR A 225 -17.38 4.75 -12.93
CA TYR A 225 -15.96 4.98 -13.26
C TYR A 225 -15.72 6.48 -13.45
N LEU A 226 -15.07 7.10 -12.47
CA LEU A 226 -14.64 8.48 -12.62
C LEU A 226 -13.37 8.52 -13.48
N PRO A 227 -13.21 9.49 -14.39
CA PRO A 227 -11.95 9.68 -15.07
C PRO A 227 -10.90 10.11 -14.04
N GLY A 228 -9.74 9.44 -14.04
CA GLY A 228 -8.63 9.77 -13.16
C GLY A 228 -7.55 8.71 -13.11
N CYS A 229 -6.67 8.82 -12.12
CA CYS A 229 -5.48 8.01 -11.96
C CYS A 229 -5.75 6.78 -11.09
N TYR A 230 -5.94 5.64 -11.74
CA TYR A 230 -6.10 4.35 -11.07
C TYR A 230 -4.78 3.61 -10.90
N LEU A 231 -4.71 2.73 -9.91
CA LEU A 231 -3.59 1.82 -9.68
C LEU A 231 -3.35 0.92 -10.91
N THR A 232 -2.09 0.72 -11.29
CA THR A 232 -1.68 -0.15 -12.41
C THR A 232 -0.43 -0.94 -12.07
N SER A 233 -0.20 -2.05 -12.78
CA SER A 233 1.00 -2.89 -12.64
C SER A 233 2.32 -2.16 -12.91
N LYS A 234 2.26 -0.98 -13.54
CA LYS A 234 3.43 -0.12 -13.78
C LYS A 234 3.74 0.81 -12.61
N ASP A 235 3.00 0.77 -11.52
CA ASP A 235 3.21 1.72 -10.41
C ASP A 235 4.29 1.24 -9.42
N ALA A 236 4.65 -0.05 -9.46
CA ALA A 236 5.71 -0.65 -8.63
C ALA A 236 6.56 -1.65 -9.43
N GLU A 237 7.71 -2.09 -8.91
CA GLU A 237 8.44 -3.24 -9.46
C GLU A 237 7.60 -4.50 -9.30
N TRP A 238 6.98 -4.66 -8.13
CA TRP A 238 6.00 -5.69 -7.86
C TRP A 238 4.71 -5.10 -7.29
N LEU A 239 3.59 -5.36 -7.96
CA LEU A 239 2.26 -5.01 -7.47
C LEU A 239 1.43 -6.28 -7.26
N ASP A 240 1.13 -6.61 -6.01
CA ASP A 240 0.16 -7.65 -5.68
C ASP A 240 -1.19 -7.05 -5.27
N VAL A 241 -2.28 -7.60 -5.80
CA VAL A 241 -3.63 -7.08 -5.56
C VAL A 241 -4.50 -8.20 -4.99
N ILE A 242 -5.20 -7.90 -3.90
CA ILE A 242 -6.13 -8.83 -3.25
C ILE A 242 -7.55 -8.31 -3.52
N HIS A 243 -8.35 -9.10 -4.23
CA HIS A 243 -9.74 -8.79 -4.55
C HIS A 243 -10.66 -9.54 -3.61
N THR A 244 -11.55 -8.81 -2.95
CA THR A 244 -12.57 -9.36 -2.03
C THR A 244 -13.98 -8.92 -2.40
N ASP A 245 -14.11 -7.82 -3.16
CA ASP A 245 -15.39 -7.25 -3.56
C ASP A 245 -15.38 -6.72 -5.01
N LYS A 246 -14.79 -7.48 -5.92
CA LYS A 246 -14.68 -7.12 -7.34
C LYS A 246 -16.07 -6.91 -7.96
N GLY A 247 -16.23 -5.79 -8.66
CA GLY A 247 -17.50 -5.43 -9.32
C GLY A 247 -18.59 -4.90 -8.38
N GLY A 248 -18.36 -4.93 -7.06
CA GLY A 248 -19.15 -4.21 -6.07
C GLY A 248 -18.56 -2.83 -5.84
N TYR A 249 -17.75 -2.69 -4.79
CA TYR A 249 -16.94 -1.49 -4.54
C TYR A 249 -15.53 -1.64 -5.11
N GLY A 250 -15.01 -2.88 -5.16
CA GLY A 250 -13.69 -3.20 -5.68
C GLY A 250 -13.67 -3.30 -7.21
N THR A 251 -12.48 -3.10 -7.78
CA THR A 251 -12.25 -3.19 -9.21
C THR A 251 -12.53 -4.58 -9.78
N PRO A 252 -13.31 -4.71 -10.88
CA PRO A 252 -13.61 -6.02 -11.47
C PRO A 252 -12.45 -6.60 -12.28
N THR A 253 -11.48 -5.76 -12.65
CA THR A 253 -10.38 -6.11 -13.56
C THR A 253 -9.07 -6.34 -12.81
N SER A 254 -8.24 -7.23 -13.37
CA SER A 254 -6.85 -7.38 -12.94
C SER A 254 -6.09 -6.08 -13.17
N MET A 255 -5.30 -5.67 -12.17
CA MET A 255 -4.48 -4.45 -12.23
C MET A 255 -3.07 -4.64 -11.66
N GLY A 256 -2.76 -5.80 -11.09
CA GLY A 256 -1.46 -6.10 -10.50
C GLY A 256 -0.47 -6.75 -11.46
N THR A 257 0.76 -6.94 -10.97
CA THR A 257 1.67 -7.98 -11.47
C THR A 257 1.14 -9.36 -11.10
N ALA A 258 0.51 -9.47 -9.93
CA ALA A 258 -0.24 -10.64 -9.49
C ALA A 258 -1.58 -10.21 -8.86
N ASP A 259 -2.66 -10.89 -9.21
CA ASP A 259 -3.99 -10.66 -8.66
C ASP A 259 -4.50 -11.93 -7.96
N TYR A 260 -4.94 -11.77 -6.71
CA TYR A 260 -5.46 -12.83 -5.85
C TYR A 260 -6.96 -12.60 -5.64
N TYR A 261 -7.78 -13.57 -6.02
CA TYR A 261 -9.24 -13.49 -5.92
C TYR A 261 -9.73 -14.36 -4.76
N VAL A 262 -9.83 -13.77 -3.57
CA VAL A 262 -10.17 -14.50 -2.33
C VAL A 262 -11.63 -14.94 -2.39
N ASN A 263 -11.86 -16.26 -2.27
CA ASN A 263 -13.19 -16.87 -2.43
C ASN A 263 -13.88 -16.48 -3.75
N GLY A 264 -13.11 -16.38 -4.84
CA GLY A 264 -13.60 -15.91 -6.16
C GLY A 264 -13.57 -14.39 -6.33
N GLY A 265 -13.26 -13.65 -5.26
CA GLY A 265 -13.07 -12.20 -5.22
C GLY A 265 -14.36 -11.39 -5.25
N THR A 266 -15.51 -12.01 -5.01
CA THR A 266 -16.84 -11.39 -5.07
C THR A 266 -17.45 -11.27 -3.68
N ARG A 267 -18.31 -10.26 -3.45
CA ARG A 267 -19.17 -10.21 -2.27
C ARG A 267 -20.32 -11.26 -2.34
N PRO A 268 -20.85 -11.67 -1.17
CA PRO A 268 -20.27 -11.50 0.16
C PRO A 268 -19.11 -12.49 0.37
N GLN A 269 -18.05 -12.04 1.06
CA GLN A 269 -17.03 -12.96 1.58
C GLN A 269 -17.64 -13.79 2.73
N PRO A 270 -17.18 -15.05 2.95
CA PRO A 270 -17.64 -15.85 4.08
C PRO A 270 -17.51 -15.11 5.41
N GLY A 271 -18.59 -15.03 6.19
CA GLY A 271 -18.65 -14.30 7.46
C GLY A 271 -19.03 -12.82 7.35
N CYS A 272 -19.08 -12.23 6.15
CA CYS A 272 -19.58 -10.87 5.94
C CYS A 272 -21.10 -10.87 5.72
N GLN A 273 -21.78 -9.87 6.30
CA GLN A 273 -23.19 -9.62 6.00
C GLN A 273 -23.33 -9.06 4.58
N PHE A 274 -24.48 -9.32 3.94
CA PHE A 274 -24.80 -8.72 2.64
C PHE A 274 -25.17 -7.24 2.85
N LEU A 275 -24.19 -6.34 2.76
CA LEU A 275 -24.45 -4.91 2.69
C LEU A 275 -24.92 -4.57 1.27
N GLY A 276 -26.16 -4.08 1.17
CA GLY A 276 -26.65 -3.41 -0.04
C GLY A 276 -25.80 -2.18 -0.38
N VAL A 277 -25.97 -1.63 -1.59
CA VAL A 277 -25.22 -0.44 -2.03
C VAL A 277 -26.01 0.83 -1.69
N PRO A 278 -25.66 1.58 -0.62
CA PRO A 278 -25.88 3.01 -0.63
C PRO A 278 -24.53 3.73 -0.52
N LEU A 279 -24.16 4.48 -1.56
CA LEU A 279 -23.02 5.39 -1.56
C LEU A 279 -23.40 6.82 -1.13
N SER A 280 -24.49 6.96 -0.36
CA SER A 280 -24.82 8.15 0.43
C SER A 280 -25.98 7.82 1.37
N ASN A 281 -25.77 8.03 2.68
CA ASN A 281 -26.88 8.38 3.56
C ASN A 281 -26.83 9.91 3.65
N ASP A 282 -27.62 10.60 2.84
CA ASP A 282 -27.95 12.00 3.14
C ASP A 282 -28.75 11.97 4.44
N GLY A 283 -28.05 12.17 5.55
CA GLY A 283 -28.63 12.26 6.87
C GLY A 283 -29.45 13.54 7.02
N ASN A 284 -30.68 13.52 6.53
CA ASN A 284 -31.77 14.33 7.06
C ASN A 284 -32.45 13.52 8.16
N ASN A 285 -32.11 13.81 9.41
CA ASN A 285 -33.07 13.79 10.51
C ASN A 285 -32.68 14.88 11.53
#